data_AF-A0A1F3QTY0-F1
#
_entry.id   AF-A0A1F3QTY0-F1
#
_cell.length_a   1.000
_cell.length_b   1.000
_cell.length_c   1.000
_cell.angle_alpha   90.00
_cell.angle_beta   90.00
_cell.angle_gamma   90.00
#
_symmetry.space_group_name_H-M   'P 1'
#
loop_
_entity.id
_entity.type
_entity.pdbx_description
1 polymer ?
#
loop_
_entity_poly.entity_id
_entity_poly.type
_entity_poly.pdbx_seq_one_letter_code
_entity_poly.pdbx_strand_id
1 'polypeptide(L)'
;MSDGEYMDTTSGNNEQCKEVNTYYYSVGGKYPESSSSLLKEAQIFLEKNSKTYSNNGYITFRFRINCDGKMMKKVQVLQTDENYKTNHFDKMFVNELFSFIKILDKWKIAKTKKDEPYSYITFITFKIKNGKVINIIP
;
A
#
# COMPACT_ATOMS: atom_id res chain seq x y z
N MET A 1 1.48 21.56 -3.98
CA MET A 1 1.70 20.32 -4.75
C MET A 1 2.62 19.46 -3.89
N SER A 2 2.15 18.34 -3.34
CA SER A 2 3.05 17.43 -2.61
C SER A 2 3.65 16.47 -3.61
N ASP A 3 4.94 16.61 -3.88
CA ASP A 3 5.69 15.67 -4.69
C ASP A 3 5.79 14.35 -3.93
N GLY A 4 5.00 13.35 -4.35
CA GLY A 4 5.10 12.01 -3.79
C GLY A 4 6.40 11.35 -4.21
N GLU A 5 7.10 10.73 -3.26
CA GLU A 5 8.30 9.94 -3.55
C GLU A 5 7.89 8.61 -4.20
N TYR A 6 8.59 8.22 -5.27
CA TYR A 6 8.38 6.95 -5.96
C TYR A 6 9.35 5.89 -5.45
N MET A 7 8.84 4.70 -5.15
CA MET A 7 9.65 3.52 -4.86
C MET A 7 9.83 2.71 -6.15
N ASP A 8 11.08 2.42 -6.54
CA ASP A 8 11.40 1.60 -7.72
C ASP A 8 11.59 0.12 -7.36
N THR A 9 11.02 -0.79 -8.15
CA THR A 9 11.15 -2.26 -7.99
C THR A 9 11.27 -2.96 -9.35
N THR A 10 12.48 -3.31 -9.79
CA THR A 10 12.72 -4.24 -10.91
C THR A 10 12.48 -5.68 -10.44
N SER A 11 11.58 -6.51 -11.00
CA SER A 11 11.69 -7.32 -12.24
C SER A 11 10.31 -7.99 -12.49
N GLY A 12 9.56 -7.71 -13.56
CA GLY A 12 9.55 -8.42 -14.85
C GLY A 12 8.19 -8.13 -15.53
N ASN A 13 8.15 -8.04 -16.86
CA ASN A 13 7.01 -7.53 -17.63
C ASN A 13 5.82 -8.51 -17.66
N ASN A 14 4.60 -7.99 -17.55
CA ASN A 14 3.47 -8.54 -18.28
C ASN A 14 2.68 -7.38 -18.92
N GLU A 15 3.09 -7.02 -20.12
CA GLU A 15 2.45 -6.06 -21.02
C GLU A 15 1.13 -6.64 -21.55
N GLN A 16 0.05 -6.55 -20.78
CA GLN A 16 -1.32 -6.69 -21.34
C GLN A 16 -2.46 -6.22 -20.44
N CYS A 17 -2.19 -5.46 -19.38
CA CYS A 17 -3.27 -4.96 -18.54
C CYS A 17 -3.69 -3.55 -18.94
N LYS A 18 -4.97 -3.36 -19.29
CA LYS A 18 -5.53 -2.05 -19.59
C LYS A 18 -5.42 -1.15 -18.34
N GLU A 19 -4.57 -0.13 -18.43
CA GLU A 19 -4.47 0.88 -17.38
C GLU A 19 -5.68 1.82 -17.44
N VAL A 20 -6.58 1.70 -16.48
CA VAL A 20 -7.77 2.56 -16.34
C VAL A 20 -7.61 3.41 -15.08
N ASN A 21 -8.00 4.68 -15.14
CA ASN A 21 -8.03 5.56 -13.96
C ASN A 21 -9.27 5.30 -13.11
N THR A 22 -9.38 4.08 -12.60
CA THR A 22 -10.47 3.64 -11.72
C THR A 22 -9.92 3.30 -10.35
N TYR A 23 -10.63 3.65 -9.29
CA TYR A 23 -10.25 3.33 -7.91
C TYR A 23 -10.96 2.08 -7.38
N TYR A 24 -10.35 1.44 -6.38
CA TYR A 24 -10.84 0.18 -5.77
C TYR A 24 -12.32 0.23 -5.36
N TYR A 25 -12.83 1.35 -4.85
CA TYR A 25 -14.22 1.48 -4.41
C TYR A 25 -15.22 1.39 -5.57
N SER A 26 -14.82 1.73 -6.79
CA SER A 26 -15.67 1.63 -7.98
C SER A 26 -15.80 0.20 -8.51
N VAL A 27 -14.91 -0.70 -8.06
CA VAL A 27 -14.79 -2.06 -8.59
C VAL A 27 -14.91 -3.12 -7.50
N GLY A 28 -15.24 -2.72 -6.26
CA GLY A 28 -15.25 -3.61 -5.10
C GLY A 28 -13.87 -4.21 -4.79
N GLY A 29 -12.79 -3.58 -5.27
CA GLY A 29 -11.40 -4.07 -5.24
C GLY A 29 -10.67 -3.81 -3.92
N LYS A 30 -11.42 -3.54 -2.84
CA LYS A 30 -10.88 -3.40 -1.49
C LYS A 30 -10.14 -4.68 -1.10
N TYR A 31 -9.01 -4.56 -0.41
CA TYR A 31 -8.34 -5.73 0.14
C TYR A 31 -9.32 -6.49 1.07
N PRO A 32 -9.43 -7.83 0.96
CA PRO A 32 -10.51 -8.56 1.60
C PRO A 32 -10.37 -8.70 3.12
N GLU A 33 -9.19 -8.48 3.67
CA GLU A 33 -8.94 -8.58 5.11
C GLU A 33 -9.38 -7.33 5.88
N SER A 34 -9.78 -7.51 7.14
CA SER A 34 -10.13 -6.40 8.01
C SER A 34 -8.89 -5.60 8.45
N SER A 35 -9.11 -4.34 8.84
CA SER A 35 -8.06 -3.50 9.43
C SER A 35 -7.38 -4.15 10.64
N SER A 36 -8.14 -4.86 11.49
CA SER A 36 -7.60 -5.53 12.67
C SER A 36 -6.76 -6.76 12.33
N SER A 37 -7.19 -7.54 11.32
CA SER A 37 -6.44 -8.70 10.82
C SER A 37 -5.10 -8.26 10.24
N LEU A 38 -5.14 -7.28 9.32
CA LEU A 38 -3.93 -6.70 8.71
C LEU A 38 -3.00 -6.06 9.74
N LEU A 39 -3.54 -5.35 10.74
CA LEU A 39 -2.73 -4.75 11.79
C LEU A 39 -1.91 -5.81 12.53
N LYS A 40 -2.54 -6.94 12.88
CA LYS A 40 -1.87 -8.06 13.55
C LYS A 40 -0.79 -8.67 12.66
N GLU A 41 -1.09 -8.93 11.39
CA GLU A 41 -0.13 -9.46 10.42
C GLU A 41 1.08 -8.52 10.23
N ALA A 42 0.83 -7.21 10.11
CA ALA A 42 1.89 -6.21 9.98
C ALA A 42 2.76 -6.12 11.22
N GLN A 43 2.17 -6.14 12.43
CA GLN A 43 2.94 -6.11 13.68
C GLN A 43 3.85 -7.34 13.80
N ILE A 44 3.32 -8.54 13.53
CA ILE A 44 4.10 -9.78 13.51
C ILE A 44 5.23 -9.72 12.47
N PHE A 45 4.96 -9.13 11.30
CA PHE A 45 5.98 -8.96 10.25
C PHE A 45 7.11 -8.03 10.71
N LEU A 46 6.77 -6.90 11.34
CA LEU A 46 7.72 -5.86 11.76
C LEU A 46 8.55 -6.23 12.99
N GLU A 47 8.01 -7.02 13.92
CA GLU A 47 8.72 -7.47 15.13
C GLU A 47 10.03 -8.20 14.82
N LYS A 48 10.12 -8.85 13.65
CA LYS A 48 11.31 -9.57 13.19
C LYS A 48 12.55 -8.68 13.03
N ASN A 49 12.37 -7.36 12.89
CA ASN A 49 13.47 -6.44 12.59
C ASN A 49 14.01 -5.65 13.80
N SER A 50 13.47 -5.87 15.03
CA SER A 50 13.95 -5.34 16.33
C SER A 50 14.45 -3.88 16.39
N LYS A 51 14.02 -3.01 15.46
CA LYS A 51 14.39 -1.59 15.42
C LYS A 51 13.36 -0.75 16.16
N THR A 52 13.84 0.36 16.73
CA THR A 52 13.00 1.36 17.37
C THR A 52 12.94 2.61 16.50
N TYR A 53 11.72 3.13 16.33
CA TYR A 53 11.45 4.39 15.65
C TYR A 53 10.66 5.29 16.61
N SER A 54 10.59 6.60 16.37
CA SER A 54 9.97 7.55 17.32
C SER A 54 8.90 8.46 16.73
N ASN A 55 8.73 8.50 15.41
CA ASN A 55 7.78 9.40 14.76
C ASN A 55 6.31 8.96 14.89
N ASN A 56 5.41 9.95 14.76
CA ASN A 56 3.97 9.77 14.69
C ASN A 56 3.42 10.30 13.36
N GLY A 57 2.26 9.79 12.95
CA GLY A 57 1.53 10.29 11.80
C GLY A 57 1.04 9.19 10.88
N TYR A 58 1.12 9.42 9.57
CA TYR A 58 0.55 8.55 8.56
C TYR A 58 1.52 8.28 7.43
N ILE A 59 1.58 7.02 6.99
CA ILE A 59 2.30 6.61 5.78
C ILE A 59 1.28 5.93 4.87
N THR A 60 1.04 6.51 3.69
CA THR A 60 0.10 6.01 2.69
C THR A 60 0.85 5.55 1.46
N PHE A 61 0.65 4.30 1.06
CA PHE A 61 1.16 3.75 -0.19
C PHE A 61 0.03 3.71 -1.21
N ARG A 62 0.16 4.43 -2.31
CA ARG A 62 -0.76 4.40 -3.45
C ARG A 62 -0.15 3.63 -4.60
N PHE A 63 -0.87 2.63 -5.10
CA PHE A 63 -0.38 1.75 -6.17
C PHE A 63 -1.53 1.19 -7.00
N ARG A 64 -1.19 0.45 -8.05
CA ARG A 64 -2.17 -0.24 -8.90
C ARG A 64 -2.14 -1.73 -8.67
N ILE A 65 -3.31 -2.35 -8.78
CA ILE A 65 -3.47 -3.80 -8.95
C ILE A 65 -3.68 -4.07 -10.44
N ASN A 66 -2.94 -5.02 -10.99
CA ASN A 66 -3.03 -5.41 -12.39
C ASN A 66 -4.16 -6.45 -12.61
N CYS A 67 -4.27 -6.91 -13.85
CA CYS A 67 -5.29 -7.83 -14.32
C CYS A 67 -5.18 -9.24 -13.72
N ASP A 68 -4.05 -9.56 -13.07
CA ASP A 68 -3.79 -10.83 -12.40
C ASP A 68 -3.97 -10.73 -10.88
N GLY A 69 -4.47 -9.59 -10.37
CA GLY A 69 -4.57 -9.36 -8.92
C GLY A 69 -3.22 -9.10 -8.25
N LYS A 70 -2.22 -8.64 -9.01
CA LYS A 70 -0.87 -8.36 -8.50
C LYS A 70 -0.59 -6.88 -8.41
N MET A 71 0.13 -6.48 -7.37
CA MET A 71 0.63 -5.12 -7.20
C MET A 71 1.60 -4.75 -8.34
N MET A 72 1.40 -3.56 -8.91
CA MET A 72 2.29 -2.99 -9.93
C MET A 72 3.45 -2.20 -9.30
N LYS A 73 4.54 -2.07 -10.04
CA LYS A 73 5.81 -1.47 -9.58
C LYS A 73 5.73 0.00 -9.18
N LYS A 74 4.85 0.78 -9.82
CA LYS A 74 4.74 2.23 -9.59
C LYS A 74 3.95 2.50 -8.32
N VAL A 75 4.68 2.78 -7.23
CA VAL A 75 4.13 3.06 -5.91
C VAL A 75 4.49 4.47 -5.52
N GLN A 76 3.48 5.25 -5.13
CA GLN A 76 3.68 6.57 -4.54
C GLN A 76 3.54 6.48 -3.03
N VAL A 77 4.42 7.15 -2.31
CA VAL A 77 4.38 7.24 -0.86
C VAL A 77 4.04 8.66 -0.44
N LEU A 78 2.98 8.80 0.36
CA LEU A 78 2.63 10.05 1.05
C LEU A 78 2.88 9.87 2.54
N GLN A 79 3.63 10.80 3.12
CA GLN A 79 4.02 10.77 4.53
C GLN A 79 3.60 12.09 5.20
N THR A 80 2.87 11.99 6.31
CA THR A 80 2.42 13.15 7.07
C THR A 80 2.57 12.94 8.57
N ASP A 81 2.65 14.04 9.32
CA ASP A 81 2.51 14.02 10.78
C ASP A 81 1.04 13.80 11.20
N GLU A 82 0.77 13.87 12.51
CA GLU A 82 -0.60 13.75 13.06
C GLU A 82 -1.53 14.92 12.69
N ASN A 83 -0.97 16.04 12.21
CA ASN A 83 -1.70 17.22 11.76
C ASN A 83 -1.81 17.28 10.22
N TYR A 84 -1.49 16.19 9.52
CA TYR A 84 -1.51 16.07 8.06
C TYR A 84 -0.54 17.01 7.32
N LYS A 85 0.49 17.51 8.00
CA LYS A 85 1.59 18.25 7.37
C LYS A 85 2.61 17.26 6.85
N THR A 86 3.27 17.59 5.73
CA THR A 86 4.35 16.77 5.16
C THR A 86 5.40 16.47 6.24
N ASN A 87 5.72 15.19 6.37
CA ASN A 87 6.71 14.67 7.31
C ASN A 87 7.49 13.56 6.61
N HIS A 88 8.73 13.31 7.04
CA HIS A 88 9.51 12.18 6.53
C HIS A 88 9.84 11.24 7.69
N PHE A 89 9.39 9.99 7.57
CA PHE A 89 9.76 8.92 8.48
C PHE A 89 11.13 8.36 8.09
N ASP A 90 11.74 7.59 9.01
CA ASP A 90 12.95 6.85 8.71
C ASP A 90 12.75 5.95 7.48
N LYS A 91 13.67 6.05 6.51
CA LYS A 91 13.57 5.33 5.23
C LYS A 91 13.53 3.80 5.42
N MET A 92 14.22 3.26 6.44
CA MET A 92 14.16 1.83 6.74
C MET A 92 12.76 1.45 7.20
N PHE A 93 12.11 2.27 8.04
CA PHE A 93 10.74 2.00 8.48
C PHE A 93 9.76 2.00 7.31
N VAL A 94 9.84 2.99 6.42
CA VAL A 94 9.00 3.03 5.21
C VAL A 94 9.24 1.80 4.33
N ASN A 95 10.49 1.36 4.18
CA ASN A 95 10.84 0.16 3.41
C ASN A 95 10.32 -1.15 4.04
N GLU A 96 10.30 -1.23 5.38
CA GLU A 96 9.73 -2.37 6.11
C GLU A 96 8.22 -2.47 5.88
N LEU A 97 7.49 -1.36 5.98
CA LEU A 97 6.07 -1.29 5.64
C LEU A 97 5.80 -1.62 4.17
N PHE A 98 6.64 -1.13 3.27
CA PHE A 98 6.54 -1.46 1.85
C PHE A 98 6.78 -2.95 1.58
N SER A 99 7.70 -3.57 2.31
CA SER A 99 7.96 -5.01 2.23
C SER A 99 6.77 -5.84 2.73
N PHE A 100 6.09 -5.37 3.77
CA PHE A 100 4.82 -5.97 4.19
C PHE A 100 3.73 -5.85 3.11
N ILE A 101 3.57 -4.70 2.45
CA ILE A 101 2.58 -4.58 1.36
C ILE A 101 2.88 -5.53 0.21
N LYS A 102 4.16 -5.73 -0.13
CA LYS A 102 4.58 -6.62 -1.24
C LYS A 102 4.19 -8.09 -1.03
N ILE A 103 3.97 -8.53 0.21
CA ILE A 103 3.53 -9.92 0.48
C ILE A 103 2.01 -10.09 0.48
N LEU A 104 1.24 -9.00 0.35
CA LEU A 104 -0.22 -9.07 0.24
C LEU A 104 -0.63 -9.54 -1.17
N ASP A 105 -1.26 -10.72 -1.24
CA ASP A 105 -1.56 -11.42 -2.50
C ASP A 105 -3.06 -11.69 -2.74
N LYS A 106 -3.94 -11.36 -1.79
CA LYS A 106 -5.38 -11.61 -1.87
C LYS A 106 -6.17 -10.52 -2.61
N TRP A 107 -5.54 -9.77 -3.52
CA TRP A 107 -6.21 -8.68 -4.23
C TRP A 107 -7.27 -9.21 -5.19
N LYS A 108 -8.42 -8.53 -5.25
CA LYS A 108 -9.50 -8.89 -6.16
C LYS A 108 -9.18 -8.44 -7.58
N ILE A 109 -9.51 -9.26 -8.57
CA ILE A 109 -9.40 -8.89 -9.98
C ILE A 109 -10.63 -8.08 -10.38
N ALA A 110 -10.43 -6.85 -10.86
CA ALA A 110 -11.51 -6.03 -11.42
C ALA A 110 -11.84 -6.47 -12.85
N LYS A 111 -13.13 -6.53 -13.17
CA LYS A 111 -13.63 -6.97 -14.49
C LYS A 111 -14.67 -6.01 -15.06
N THR A 112 -14.72 -5.89 -16.38
CA THR A 112 -15.77 -5.13 -17.07
C THR A 112 -17.09 -5.90 -17.07
N LYS A 113 -18.16 -5.29 -17.59
CA LYS A 113 -19.44 -6.01 -17.83
C LYS A 113 -19.31 -7.19 -18.81
N LYS A 114 -18.23 -7.24 -19.60
CA LYS A 114 -17.91 -8.33 -20.53
C LYS A 114 -16.88 -9.31 -19.95
N ASP A 115 -16.66 -9.28 -18.63
CA ASP A 115 -15.68 -10.10 -17.89
C ASP A 115 -14.19 -9.88 -18.25
N GLU A 116 -13.87 -8.82 -18.99
CA GLU A 116 -12.49 -8.47 -19.30
C GLU A 116 -11.77 -7.85 -18.08
N PRO A 117 -10.59 -8.35 -17.66
CA PRO A 117 -9.88 -7.80 -16.52
C PRO A 117 -9.22 -6.44 -16.84
N TYR A 118 -9.11 -5.56 -15.86
CA TYR A 118 -8.40 -4.29 -15.99
C TYR A 118 -7.76 -3.83 -14.67
N SER A 119 -6.80 -2.91 -14.75
CA SER A 119 -6.10 -2.43 -13.55
C SER A 119 -6.94 -1.40 -12.78
N TYR A 120 -6.74 -1.29 -11.47
CA TYR A 120 -7.32 -0.23 -10.66
C TYR A 120 -6.33 0.30 -9.61
N ILE A 121 -6.59 1.51 -9.12
CA ILE A 121 -5.79 2.20 -8.11
C ILE A 121 -6.33 1.86 -6.72
N THR A 122 -5.42 1.55 -5.80
CA THR A 122 -5.72 1.32 -4.38
C THR A 122 -4.71 2.06 -3.50
N PHE A 123 -4.98 2.07 -2.19
CA PHE A 123 -4.07 2.61 -1.20
C PHE A 123 -4.11 1.80 0.09
N ILE A 124 -2.99 1.74 0.80
CA ILE A 124 -2.90 1.25 2.17
C ILE A 124 -2.33 2.38 3.02
N THR A 125 -3.02 2.75 4.09
CA THR A 125 -2.56 3.77 5.05
C THR A 125 -2.23 3.14 6.39
N PHE A 126 -1.04 3.40 6.90
CA PHE A 126 -0.61 3.04 8.26
C PHE A 126 -0.70 4.26 9.16
N LYS A 127 -1.35 4.11 10.32
CA LYS A 127 -1.27 5.08 11.41
C LYS A 127 -0.14 4.68 12.35
N ILE A 128 0.80 5.60 12.55
CA ILE A 128 2.00 5.39 13.35
C ILE A 128 1.91 6.22 14.63
N LYS A 129 2.21 5.59 15.77
CA LYS A 129 2.36 6.26 17.06
C LYS A 129 3.55 5.69 17.81
N ASN A 130 4.45 6.56 18.26
CA ASN A 130 5.72 6.24 18.90
C ASN A 130 6.50 5.18 18.11
N GLY A 131 6.59 5.37 16.78
CA GLY A 131 7.26 4.43 15.88
C GLY A 131 6.60 3.07 15.69
N LYS A 132 5.38 2.86 16.19
CA LYS A 132 4.63 1.61 16.04
C LYS A 132 3.40 1.80 15.17
N VAL A 133 3.10 0.79 14.35
CA VAL A 133 1.82 0.73 13.63
C VAL A 133 0.70 0.44 14.63
N ILE A 134 -0.24 1.38 14.75
CA ILE A 134 -1.40 1.26 15.65
C ILE A 134 -2.72 1.07 14.91
N ASN A 135 -2.76 1.34 13.60
CA ASN A 135 -3.92 1.07 12.76
C ASN A 135 -3.50 0.94 11.29
N ILE A 136 -4.31 0.21 10.50
CA ILE A 136 -4.15 0.06 9.05
C ILE A 136 -5.51 0.29 8.38
N ILE A 137 -5.53 1.08 7.31
CA ILE A 137 -6.73 1.36 6.52
C ILE A 137 -6.48 0.82 5.10
N PRO A 138 -7.12 -0.31 4.73
CA PRO A 138 -7.06 -0.90 3.40
C PRO A 138 -8.23 -0.52 2.48
#